data_AF-A0A965EEF3-F1
#
_entry.id   AF-A0A965EEF3-F1
#
_cell.length_a   1.000
_cell.length_b   1.000
_cell.length_c   1.000
_cell.angle_alpha   90.00
_cell.angle_beta   90.00
_cell.angle_gamma   90.00
#
_symmetry.space_group_name_H-M   'P 1'
#
loop_
_entity.id
_entity.type
_entity.pdbx_description
1 polymer ?
#
loop_
_entity_poly.entity_id
_entity_poly.type
_entity_poly.pdbx_seq_one_letter_code
_entity_poly.pdbx_strand_id
1 'polypeptide(L)'
;MRQVLTRRFLLAIGLPLLAALCWWFLAVRSHDDSGGRSRPHFVSYTASVVTVQADPNWAVKDGLTTGTARLAMDDGRTLYIAEATLGEVSCTDYVTPNACILLAEMLGDAPVWFALTPATGDEPLSRLALPPVVDMLNDGDDAVLSNGWVVPLATPTKRVCDSATTSLREFIERFGVDMEVSLNLATDEIDTVTCTAD
;
A
#
# COMPACT_ATOMS: atom_id res chain seq x y z
N MET A 1 40.81 52.35 -35.99
CA MET A 1 40.92 52.59 -34.54
C MET A 1 40.74 51.25 -33.83
N ARG A 2 41.82 50.69 -33.28
CA ARG A 2 41.80 49.43 -32.52
C ARG A 2 41.66 49.79 -31.04
N GLN A 3 40.53 49.46 -30.42
CA GLN A 3 40.37 49.57 -28.97
C GLN A 3 40.11 48.18 -28.36
N VAL A 4 41.21 47.67 -27.82
CA VAL A 4 41.37 46.73 -26.70
C VAL A 4 40.08 46.36 -25.96
N LEU A 5 39.51 45.20 -26.29
CA LEU A 5 38.67 44.45 -25.35
C LEU A 5 39.55 44.06 -24.17
N THR A 6 39.38 44.78 -23.07
CA THR A 6 40.18 44.63 -21.86
C THR A 6 39.80 43.31 -21.19
N ARG A 7 40.79 42.43 -20.97
CA ARG A 7 40.71 41.09 -20.35
C ARG A 7 39.94 41.04 -19.01
N ARG A 8 39.71 42.19 -18.38
CA ARG A 8 38.96 42.36 -17.13
C ARG A 8 37.43 42.29 -17.31
N PHE A 9 36.90 42.59 -18.50
CA PHE A 9 35.45 42.53 -18.76
C PHE A 9 34.94 41.09 -18.96
N LEU A 10 35.80 40.19 -19.47
CA LEU A 10 35.45 38.77 -19.68
C LEU A 10 35.30 37.99 -18.36
N LEU A 11 35.98 38.42 -17.29
CA LEU A 11 35.90 37.77 -15.96
C LEU A 11 34.66 38.19 -15.16
N ALA A 12 34.15 39.41 -15.36
CA ALA A 12 33.03 39.93 -14.57
C ALA A 12 31.68 39.31 -14.95
N ILE A 13 31.52 38.85 -16.20
CA ILE A 13 30.26 38.29 -16.71
C ILE A 13 30.29 36.76 -16.73
N GLY A 14 31.46 36.14 -16.93
CA GLY A 14 31.58 34.68 -16.98
C GLY A 14 31.29 33.98 -15.64
N LEU A 15 31.71 34.59 -14.53
CA LEU A 15 31.53 34.03 -13.19
C LEU A 15 30.05 33.96 -12.74
N PRO A 16 29.22 35.02 -12.87
CA PRO A 16 27.82 34.94 -12.49
C PRO A 16 27.00 34.03 -13.41
N LEU A 17 27.33 33.95 -14.71
CA LEU A 17 26.66 33.04 -15.65
C LEU A 17 26.95 31.57 -15.33
N LEU A 18 28.21 31.23 -15.02
CA LEU A 18 28.57 29.88 -14.57
C LEU A 18 27.96 29.56 -13.21
N ALA A 19 27.92 30.51 -12.28
CA ALA A 19 27.25 30.32 -11.00
C ALA A 19 25.74 30.08 -11.18
N ALA A 20 25.07 30.84 -12.05
CA ALA A 20 23.64 30.68 -12.34
C ALA A 20 23.35 29.35 -13.06
N LEU A 21 24.19 28.94 -14.02
CA LEU A 21 24.08 27.63 -14.67
C LEU A 21 24.35 26.48 -13.69
N CYS A 22 25.31 26.63 -12.79
CA CYS A 22 25.60 25.64 -11.75
C CYS A 22 24.45 25.54 -10.75
N TRP A 23 23.86 26.67 -10.34
CA TRP A 23 22.66 26.70 -9.50
C TRP A 23 21.45 26.07 -10.19
N TRP A 24 21.23 26.35 -11.48
CA TRP A 24 20.16 25.74 -12.25
C TRP A 24 20.37 24.23 -12.41
N PHE A 25 21.59 23.78 -12.68
CA PHE A 25 21.93 22.35 -12.71
C PHE A 25 21.77 21.68 -11.35
N LEU A 26 22.12 22.35 -10.25
CA LEU A 26 21.90 21.85 -8.89
C LEU A 26 20.41 21.78 -8.53
N ALA A 27 19.61 22.77 -8.94
CA ALA A 27 18.17 22.78 -8.74
C ALA A 27 17.41 21.76 -9.62
N VAL A 28 17.95 21.41 -10.79
CA VAL A 28 17.41 20.32 -11.63
C VAL A 28 17.90 18.95 -11.15
N ARG A 29 19.07 18.87 -10.48
CA ARG A 29 19.60 17.64 -9.88
C ARG A 29 19.18 17.38 -8.43
N SER A 30 18.53 18.32 -7.75
CA SER A 30 17.64 17.98 -6.66
C SER A 30 16.42 17.26 -7.26
N HIS A 31 16.71 16.05 -7.75
CA HIS A 31 15.73 14.99 -7.88
C HIS A 31 15.09 14.92 -6.51
N ASP A 32 13.79 15.14 -6.53
CA ASP A 32 12.91 15.00 -5.40
C ASP A 32 13.14 13.59 -4.86
N ASP A 33 14.02 13.44 -3.86
CA ASP A 33 14.02 12.29 -2.97
C ASP A 33 12.87 12.53 -1.98
N SER A 34 11.68 12.76 -2.55
CA SER A 34 10.45 12.42 -1.88
C SER A 34 10.57 10.91 -1.75
N GLY A 35 11.06 10.45 -0.60
CA GLY A 35 10.61 9.21 -0.02
C GLY A 35 9.10 9.30 -0.06
N GLY A 36 8.53 8.84 -1.18
CA GLY A 36 7.14 9.05 -1.52
C GLY A 36 6.39 8.38 -0.41
N ARG A 37 5.76 9.17 0.45
CA ARG A 37 4.68 8.64 1.27
C ARG A 37 3.66 8.18 0.24
N SER A 38 3.73 6.88 -0.10
CA SER A 38 2.66 6.21 -0.81
C SER A 38 1.38 6.63 -0.11
N ARG A 39 0.43 7.17 -0.88
CA ARG A 39 -0.82 7.64 -0.29
C ARG A 39 -1.42 6.44 0.46
N PRO A 40 -1.85 6.59 1.73
CA PRO A 40 -2.45 5.49 2.46
C PRO A 40 -3.64 4.95 1.69
N HIS A 41 -3.74 3.62 1.61
CA HIS A 41 -4.84 2.92 0.95
C HIS A 41 -5.83 2.46 2.01
N PHE A 42 -7.05 3.01 1.98
CA PHE A 42 -8.07 2.70 2.97
C PHE A 42 -8.84 1.46 2.53
N VAL A 43 -8.46 0.30 3.07
CA VAL A 43 -9.12 -0.97 2.77
C VAL A 43 -10.49 -0.97 3.43
N SER A 44 -11.52 -0.84 2.61
CA SER A 44 -12.92 -0.78 3.05
C SER A 44 -13.71 -2.02 2.66
N TYR A 45 -13.08 -2.97 1.97
CA TYR A 45 -13.72 -4.19 1.51
C TYR A 45 -12.69 -5.31 1.36
N THR A 46 -12.97 -6.48 1.92
CA THR A 46 -12.21 -7.70 1.65
C THR A 46 -13.15 -8.86 1.34
N ALA A 47 -12.69 -9.81 0.53
CA ALA A 47 -13.42 -11.07 0.32
C ALA A 47 -12.56 -12.11 -0.39
N SER A 48 -12.97 -13.38 -0.29
CA SER A 48 -12.32 -14.47 -1.02
C SER A 48 -12.78 -14.51 -2.47
N VAL A 49 -11.85 -14.70 -3.39
CA VAL A 49 -12.12 -14.71 -4.84
C VAL A 49 -12.36 -16.13 -5.32
N VAL A 50 -13.60 -16.42 -5.73
CA VAL A 50 -14.01 -17.71 -6.27
C VAL A 50 -13.57 -17.86 -7.73
N THR A 51 -13.67 -16.80 -8.53
CA THR A 51 -13.23 -16.83 -9.94
C THR A 51 -12.59 -15.52 -10.36
N VAL A 52 -11.55 -15.63 -11.18
CA VAL A 52 -10.88 -14.50 -11.84
C VAL A 52 -11.07 -14.64 -13.35
N GLN A 53 -11.71 -13.66 -13.97
CA GLN A 53 -11.84 -13.56 -15.43
C GLN A 53 -11.14 -12.29 -15.88
N ALA A 54 -9.93 -12.42 -16.42
CA ALA A 54 -9.10 -11.28 -16.80
C ALA A 54 -8.75 -11.30 -18.29
N ASP A 55 -8.48 -10.13 -18.85
CA ASP A 55 -7.99 -9.99 -20.22
C ASP A 55 -6.64 -10.73 -20.42
N PRO A 56 -6.31 -11.13 -21.66
CA PRO A 56 -5.00 -11.72 -21.95
C PRO A 56 -3.85 -10.79 -21.54
N ASN A 57 -2.89 -11.32 -20.78
CA ASN A 57 -1.76 -10.58 -20.22
C ASN A 57 -2.15 -9.48 -19.20
N TRP A 58 -3.34 -9.58 -18.60
CA TRP A 58 -3.71 -8.71 -17.48
C TRP A 58 -2.68 -8.81 -16.36
N ALA A 59 -2.19 -7.65 -15.95
CA ALA A 59 -1.21 -7.50 -14.88
C ALA A 59 -1.34 -6.10 -14.29
N VAL A 60 -0.70 -5.90 -13.15
CA VAL A 60 -0.38 -4.56 -12.63
C VAL A 60 1.06 -4.22 -13.05
N LYS A 61 1.25 -3.09 -13.74
CA LYS A 61 2.56 -2.54 -14.10
C LYS A 61 2.63 -1.10 -13.63
N ASP A 62 3.72 -0.75 -12.95
CA ASP A 62 3.91 0.58 -12.37
C ASP A 62 2.71 1.03 -11.49
N GLY A 63 2.10 0.06 -10.78
CA GLY A 63 0.94 0.29 -9.91
C GLY A 63 -0.42 0.37 -10.61
N LEU A 64 -0.50 0.18 -11.93
CA LEU A 64 -1.73 0.29 -12.72
C LEU A 64 -2.05 -1.00 -13.49
N THR A 65 -3.33 -1.35 -13.59
CA THR A 65 -3.77 -2.50 -14.41
C THR A 65 -3.60 -2.23 -15.91
N THR A 66 -3.14 -3.24 -16.66
CA THR A 66 -2.93 -3.17 -18.12
C THR A 66 -4.11 -3.70 -18.95
N GLY A 67 -5.28 -3.84 -18.33
CA GLY A 67 -6.49 -4.37 -18.94
C GLY A 67 -7.59 -4.54 -17.89
N THR A 68 -8.64 -5.26 -18.25
CA THR A 68 -9.81 -5.43 -17.39
C THR A 68 -9.83 -6.81 -16.73
N ALA A 69 -10.43 -6.88 -15.54
CA ALA A 69 -10.70 -8.14 -14.86
C ALA A 69 -12.07 -8.10 -14.17
N ARG A 70 -12.69 -9.27 -14.05
CA ARG A 70 -13.94 -9.49 -13.35
C ARG A 70 -13.71 -10.57 -12.30
N LEU A 71 -13.97 -10.23 -11.04
CA LEU A 71 -13.77 -11.12 -9.89
C LEU A 71 -15.14 -11.54 -9.35
N ALA A 72 -15.40 -12.83 -9.24
CA ALA A 72 -16.55 -13.31 -8.47
C ALA A 72 -16.09 -13.69 -7.06
N MET A 73 -16.81 -13.17 -6.06
CA MET A 73 -16.46 -13.33 -4.64
C MET A 73 -17.29 -14.44 -3.98
N ASP A 74 -16.84 -14.91 -2.83
CA ASP A 74 -17.48 -15.95 -2.02
C ASP A 74 -18.85 -15.54 -1.46
N ASP A 75 -19.10 -14.24 -1.31
CA ASP A 75 -20.40 -13.68 -0.94
C ASP A 75 -21.38 -13.52 -2.12
N GLY A 76 -20.99 -13.94 -3.32
CA GLY A 76 -21.80 -13.90 -4.54
C GLY A 76 -21.76 -12.56 -5.29
N ARG A 77 -21.06 -11.55 -4.78
CA ARG A 77 -20.84 -10.30 -5.53
C ARG A 77 -19.87 -10.52 -6.68
N THR A 78 -19.93 -9.60 -7.63
CA THR A 78 -18.96 -9.54 -8.73
C THR A 78 -18.37 -8.15 -8.81
N LEU A 79 -17.04 -8.05 -8.73
CA LEU A 79 -16.30 -6.80 -8.87
C LEU A 79 -15.74 -6.69 -10.29
N TYR A 80 -15.80 -5.50 -10.87
CA TYR A 80 -15.13 -5.16 -12.12
C TYR A 80 -13.93 -4.25 -11.84
N ILE A 81 -12.76 -4.68 -12.30
CA ILE A 81 -11.52 -3.90 -12.27
C ILE A 81 -11.28 -3.41 -13.68
N ALA A 82 -11.35 -2.09 -13.87
CA ALA A 82 -11.09 -1.46 -15.16
C ALA A 82 -9.59 -1.44 -15.46
N GLU A 83 -9.23 -1.22 -16.72
CA GLU A 83 -7.87 -0.84 -17.10
C GLU A 83 -7.47 0.49 -16.43
N ALA A 84 -6.18 0.65 -16.14
CA ALA A 84 -5.63 1.79 -15.42
C ALA A 84 -6.22 2.02 -14.02
N THR A 85 -6.73 0.96 -13.38
CA THR A 85 -7.06 0.97 -11.95
C THR A 85 -5.77 0.81 -11.14
N LEU A 86 -5.60 1.60 -10.08
CA LEU A 86 -4.46 1.44 -9.18
C LEU A 86 -4.57 0.12 -8.42
N GLY A 87 -3.45 -0.57 -8.24
CA GLY A 87 -3.44 -1.73 -7.38
C GLY A 87 -2.11 -2.44 -7.32
N GLU A 88 -2.14 -3.59 -6.65
CA GLU A 88 -1.04 -4.53 -6.57
C GLU A 88 -1.53 -5.97 -6.63
N VAL A 89 -0.76 -6.85 -7.24
CA VAL A 89 -1.15 -8.24 -7.47
C VAL A 89 0.05 -9.12 -7.13
N SER A 90 -0.11 -9.93 -6.10
CA SER A 90 0.85 -10.97 -5.70
C SER A 90 0.26 -12.38 -5.85
N CYS A 91 -1.06 -12.52 -5.92
CA CYS A 91 -1.71 -13.80 -6.23
C CYS A 91 -1.45 -14.20 -7.68
N THR A 92 -1.06 -15.45 -7.91
CA THR A 92 -0.77 -15.98 -9.26
C THR A 92 -1.67 -17.16 -9.65
N ASP A 93 -2.42 -17.73 -8.71
CA ASP A 93 -3.34 -18.84 -8.99
C ASP A 93 -4.76 -18.31 -9.22
N TYR A 94 -5.12 -18.13 -10.48
CA TYR A 94 -6.45 -17.66 -10.91
C TYR A 94 -7.40 -18.80 -11.28
N VAL A 95 -6.93 -20.05 -11.19
CA VAL A 95 -7.68 -21.23 -11.66
C VAL A 95 -8.29 -21.96 -10.48
N THR A 96 -7.58 -22.05 -9.37
CA THR A 96 -8.09 -22.65 -8.14
C THR A 96 -9.05 -21.68 -7.43
N PRO A 97 -10.31 -22.06 -7.18
CA PRO A 97 -11.22 -21.22 -6.40
C PRO A 97 -10.66 -20.90 -5.02
N ASN A 98 -10.93 -19.69 -4.52
CA ASN A 98 -10.50 -19.17 -3.21
C ASN A 98 -8.99 -19.04 -3.03
N ALA A 99 -8.19 -19.22 -4.09
CA ALA A 99 -6.74 -19.09 -4.00
C ALA A 99 -6.26 -17.64 -3.87
N CYS A 100 -7.12 -16.66 -4.15
CA CYS A 100 -6.82 -15.24 -3.99
C CYS A 100 -7.82 -14.56 -3.05
N ILE A 101 -7.33 -13.60 -2.27
CA ILE A 101 -8.12 -12.69 -1.46
C ILE A 101 -8.00 -11.29 -2.06
N LEU A 102 -9.15 -10.63 -2.22
CA LEU A 102 -9.23 -9.23 -2.61
C LEU A 102 -9.23 -8.36 -1.36
N LEU A 103 -8.42 -7.29 -1.39
CA LEU A 103 -8.57 -6.13 -0.52
C LEU A 103 -8.78 -4.90 -1.41
N ALA A 104 -9.73 -4.03 -1.09
CA ALA A 104 -10.05 -2.89 -1.94
C ALA A 104 -10.39 -1.62 -1.16
N GLU A 105 -9.93 -0.48 -1.69
CA GLU A 105 -10.48 0.85 -1.38
C GLU A 105 -11.62 1.11 -2.37
N MET A 106 -12.85 1.17 -1.87
CA MET A 106 -14.04 1.25 -2.71
C MET A 106 -14.57 2.69 -2.80
N LEU A 107 -15.05 3.06 -3.99
CA LEU A 107 -15.85 4.26 -4.22
C LEU A 107 -17.16 3.86 -4.90
N GLY A 108 -18.22 3.71 -4.09
CA GLY A 108 -19.45 3.05 -4.54
C GLY A 108 -19.17 1.58 -4.85
N ASP A 109 -19.51 1.13 -6.05
CA ASP A 109 -19.36 -0.27 -6.48
C ASP A 109 -18.04 -0.57 -7.22
N ALA A 110 -17.14 0.42 -7.33
CA ALA A 110 -15.88 0.28 -8.07
C ALA A 110 -14.67 0.47 -7.13
N PRO A 111 -13.59 -0.32 -7.31
CA PRO A 111 -12.35 -0.09 -6.59
C PRO A 111 -11.62 1.13 -7.17
N VAL A 112 -11.19 2.05 -6.30
CA VAL A 112 -10.22 3.10 -6.67
C VAL A 112 -8.78 2.65 -6.46
N TRP A 113 -8.60 1.64 -5.60
CA TRP A 113 -7.37 0.88 -5.42
C TRP A 113 -7.71 -0.55 -4.98
N PHE A 114 -6.85 -1.52 -5.30
CA PHE A 114 -6.99 -2.90 -4.82
C PHE A 114 -5.65 -3.61 -4.61
N ALA A 115 -5.67 -4.65 -3.77
CA ALA A 115 -4.65 -5.67 -3.69
C ALA A 115 -5.27 -7.06 -3.93
N LEU A 116 -4.62 -7.88 -4.76
CA LEU A 116 -4.98 -9.30 -4.94
C LEU A 116 -3.85 -10.16 -4.36
N THR A 117 -4.07 -10.70 -3.17
CA THR A 117 -3.07 -11.44 -2.40
C THR A 117 -3.38 -12.94 -2.42
N PRO A 118 -2.39 -13.85 -2.37
CA PRO A 118 -2.67 -15.26 -2.21
C PRO A 118 -3.39 -15.54 -0.89
N ALA A 119 -4.34 -16.47 -0.91
CA ALA A 119 -4.89 -17.06 0.29
C ALA A 119 -3.79 -17.90 0.98
N THR A 120 -3.51 -17.61 2.24
CA THR A 120 -2.52 -18.32 3.04
C THR A 120 -3.23 -19.01 4.21
N GLY A 121 -3.46 -20.32 4.12
CA GLY A 121 -4.12 -21.09 5.18
C GLY A 121 -4.97 -22.26 4.67
N ASP A 122 -5.78 -22.81 5.57
CA ASP A 122 -6.73 -23.88 5.25
C ASP A 122 -8.06 -23.30 4.72
N GLU A 123 -8.68 -24.03 3.79
CA GLU A 123 -10.01 -23.71 3.24
C GLU A 123 -11.15 -24.22 4.16
N PRO A 124 -12.22 -23.44 4.41
CA PRO A 124 -12.43 -22.07 3.94
C PRO A 124 -11.59 -21.06 4.73
N LEU A 125 -10.91 -20.15 4.00
CA LEU A 125 -10.11 -19.12 4.65
C LEU A 125 -11.04 -18.14 5.38
N SER A 126 -10.92 -18.09 6.71
CA SER A 126 -11.68 -17.14 7.56
C SER A 126 -10.85 -15.93 7.98
N ARG A 127 -9.52 -16.04 7.85
CA ARG A 127 -8.59 -15.00 8.28
C ARG A 127 -7.45 -14.82 7.29
N LEU A 128 -7.01 -13.58 7.15
CA LEU A 128 -5.86 -13.21 6.33
C LEU A 128 -4.75 -12.66 7.22
N ALA A 129 -3.53 -13.18 7.04
CA ALA A 129 -2.34 -12.61 7.66
C ALA A 129 -1.99 -11.28 6.96
N LEU A 130 -1.82 -10.23 7.76
CA LEU A 130 -1.46 -8.90 7.27
C LEU A 130 -0.08 -8.46 7.79
N PRO A 131 0.56 -7.48 7.13
CA PRO A 131 1.77 -6.86 7.65
C PRO A 131 1.56 -6.25 9.04
N PRO A 132 2.63 -6.07 9.83
CA PRO A 132 2.54 -5.48 11.18
C PRO A 132 1.88 -4.10 11.21
N VAL A 133 1.13 -3.83 12.29
CA VAL A 133 0.58 -2.50 12.58
C VAL A 133 1.70 -1.61 13.09
N VAL A 134 1.82 -0.40 12.52
CA VAL A 134 2.85 0.59 12.88
C VAL A 134 2.28 1.88 13.47
N ASP A 135 1.01 2.17 13.24
CA ASP A 135 0.32 3.35 13.80
C ASP A 135 -1.20 3.10 13.84
N MET A 136 -1.95 4.03 14.45
CA MET A 136 -3.42 4.03 14.47
C MET A 136 -3.98 5.40 14.10
N LEU A 137 -5.06 5.41 13.34
CA LEU A 137 -5.80 6.62 12.94
C LEU A 137 -7.21 6.61 13.56
N ASN A 138 -7.93 7.73 13.37
CA ASN A 138 -9.33 7.88 13.76
C ASN A 138 -9.59 7.43 15.20
N ASP A 139 -8.82 7.99 16.13
CA ASP A 139 -8.90 7.71 17.57
C ASP A 139 -8.71 6.22 17.97
N GLY A 140 -8.15 5.40 17.08
CA GLY A 140 -7.90 3.97 17.31
C GLY A 140 -8.85 3.03 16.56
N ASP A 141 -9.71 3.57 15.69
CA ASP A 141 -10.65 2.78 14.88
C ASP A 141 -9.96 2.15 13.65
N ASP A 142 -8.83 2.69 13.20
CA ASP A 142 -8.10 2.18 12.03
C ASP A 142 -6.64 1.89 12.36
N ALA A 143 -6.12 0.75 11.90
CA ALA A 143 -4.72 0.40 11.93
C ALA A 143 -4.00 0.85 10.67
N VAL A 144 -2.81 1.44 10.82
CA VAL A 144 -1.88 1.69 9.73
C VAL A 144 -0.86 0.56 9.71
N LEU A 145 -0.75 -0.14 8.58
CA LEU A 145 0.18 -1.24 8.40
C LEU A 145 1.52 -0.75 7.84
N SER A 146 2.57 -1.55 8.05
CA SER A 146 3.94 -1.23 7.63
C SER A 146 4.11 -1.04 6.12
N ASN A 147 3.21 -1.57 5.30
CA ASN A 147 3.16 -1.38 3.85
C ASN A 147 2.28 -0.18 3.40
N GLY A 148 1.73 0.59 4.34
CA GLY A 148 0.93 1.79 4.04
C GLY A 148 -0.57 1.54 3.83
N TRP A 149 -1.05 0.31 4.02
CA TRP A 149 -2.48 0.05 4.07
C TRP A 149 -3.09 0.58 5.37
N VAL A 150 -4.33 1.03 5.30
CA VAL A 150 -5.14 1.44 6.46
C VAL A 150 -6.34 0.50 6.51
N VAL A 151 -6.52 -0.18 7.62
CA VAL A 151 -7.51 -1.26 7.78
C VAL A 151 -8.30 -1.06 9.08
N PRO A 152 -9.63 -1.22 9.06
CA PRO A 152 -10.45 -1.12 10.27
C PRO A 152 -10.02 -2.07 11.39
N LEU A 153 -10.08 -1.60 12.63
CA LEU A 153 -9.83 -2.38 13.84
C LEU A 153 -11.15 -2.78 14.50
N ALA A 154 -11.26 -4.04 14.91
CA ALA A 154 -12.37 -4.48 15.74
C ALA A 154 -12.30 -3.80 17.11
N THR A 155 -13.45 -3.51 17.72
CA THR A 155 -13.53 -2.92 19.06
C THR A 155 -14.15 -3.89 20.08
N PRO A 156 -13.37 -4.49 21.02
CA PRO A 156 -11.92 -4.37 21.17
C PRO A 156 -11.14 -5.35 20.27
N THR A 157 -9.94 -4.95 19.83
CA THR A 157 -9.00 -5.84 19.17
C THR A 157 -8.39 -6.82 20.17
N LYS A 158 -8.41 -8.11 19.87
CA LYS A 158 -7.86 -9.16 20.72
C LYS A 158 -6.34 -9.13 20.65
N ARG A 159 -5.69 -9.10 21.82
CA ARG A 159 -4.23 -9.16 21.97
C ARG A 159 -3.85 -10.52 22.54
N VAL A 160 -2.96 -11.25 21.87
CA VAL A 160 -2.54 -12.60 22.24
C VAL A 160 -1.04 -12.61 22.51
N CYS A 161 -0.68 -12.58 23.80
CA CYS A 161 0.69 -12.64 24.32
C CYS A 161 0.69 -13.21 25.75
N ASP A 162 1.84 -13.71 26.18
CA ASP A 162 2.08 -14.07 27.58
C ASP A 162 2.24 -12.81 28.44
N SER A 163 2.88 -11.78 27.89
CA SER A 163 3.05 -10.50 28.55
C SER A 163 1.79 -9.63 28.42
N ALA A 164 1.25 -9.20 29.56
CA ALA A 164 0.07 -8.32 29.56
C ALA A 164 0.42 -6.91 29.05
N THR A 165 -0.50 -6.34 28.26
CA THR A 165 -0.49 -4.94 27.85
C THR A 165 -1.79 -4.27 28.29
N THR A 166 -1.76 -2.99 28.62
CA THR A 166 -2.94 -2.22 29.07
C THR A 166 -3.79 -1.69 27.93
N SER A 167 -3.19 -1.44 26.76
CA SER A 167 -3.89 -0.97 25.55
C SER A 167 -3.31 -1.57 24.27
N LEU A 168 -4.03 -1.43 23.14
CA LEU A 168 -3.51 -1.77 21.82
C LEU A 168 -2.32 -0.88 21.43
N ARG A 169 -2.33 0.40 21.82
CA ARG A 169 -1.22 1.32 21.58
C ARG A 169 0.07 0.83 22.23
N GLU A 170 -0.01 0.43 23.51
CA GLU A 170 1.13 -0.14 24.24
C GLU A 170 1.60 -1.45 23.58
N PHE A 171 0.68 -2.27 23.09
CA PHE A 171 1.03 -3.49 22.34
C PHE A 171 1.83 -3.15 21.08
N ILE A 172 1.36 -2.21 20.27
CA ILE A 172 2.04 -1.77 19.03
C ILE A 172 3.41 -1.18 19.35
N GLU A 173 3.51 -0.30 20.34
CA GLU A 173 4.79 0.31 20.75
C GLU A 173 5.80 -0.72 21.28
N ARG A 174 5.33 -1.78 21.96
CA ARG A 174 6.19 -2.81 22.53
C ARG A 174 6.71 -3.79 21.49
N PHE A 175 5.84 -4.32 20.64
CA PHE A 175 6.19 -5.42 19.72
C PHE A 175 6.54 -4.92 18.31
N GLY A 176 5.99 -3.79 17.85
CA GLY A 176 6.32 -3.21 16.55
C GLY A 176 6.24 -4.20 15.40
N VAL A 177 7.39 -4.54 14.79
CA VAL A 177 7.46 -5.50 13.68
C VAL A 177 7.41 -6.96 14.12
N ASP A 178 7.61 -7.24 15.41
CA ASP A 178 7.62 -8.58 16.01
C ASP A 178 6.20 -9.01 16.45
N MET A 179 5.24 -8.85 15.54
CA MET A 179 3.85 -9.27 15.70
C MET A 179 3.27 -9.87 14.42
N GLU A 180 2.30 -10.76 14.60
CA GLU A 180 1.38 -11.23 13.57
C GLU A 180 0.06 -10.48 13.68
N VAL A 181 -0.47 -10.06 12.53
CA VAL A 181 -1.74 -9.34 12.43
C VAL A 181 -2.71 -10.20 11.65
N SER A 182 -3.92 -10.38 12.18
CA SER A 182 -4.95 -11.21 11.57
C SER A 182 -6.21 -10.40 11.28
N LEU A 183 -6.55 -10.33 10.01
CA LEU A 183 -7.80 -9.78 9.50
C LEU A 183 -8.87 -10.86 9.47
N ASN A 184 -10.07 -10.55 9.96
CA ASN A 184 -11.25 -11.39 9.82
C ASN A 184 -12.00 -11.04 8.53
N LEU A 185 -12.06 -11.99 7.60
CA LEU A 185 -12.67 -11.76 6.27
C LEU A 185 -14.20 -11.62 6.31
N ALA A 186 -14.85 -12.02 7.41
CA ALA A 186 -16.29 -11.87 7.54
C ALA A 186 -16.71 -10.48 8.04
N THR A 187 -15.83 -9.78 8.77
CA THR A 187 -16.10 -8.45 9.34
C THR A 187 -15.27 -7.34 8.70
N ASP A 188 -14.36 -7.67 7.77
CA ASP A 188 -13.44 -6.72 7.15
C ASP A 188 -12.58 -5.92 8.16
N GLU A 189 -12.30 -6.53 9.32
CA GLU A 189 -11.62 -5.88 10.45
C GLU A 189 -10.44 -6.72 10.94
N ILE A 190 -9.39 -6.04 11.40
CA ILE A 190 -8.33 -6.65 12.20
C ILE A 190 -8.91 -6.94 13.58
N ASP A 191 -9.12 -8.23 13.87
CA ASP A 191 -9.70 -8.68 15.14
C ASP A 191 -8.66 -9.18 16.14
N THR A 192 -7.46 -9.54 15.67
CA THR A 192 -6.43 -10.18 16.48
C THR A 192 -5.02 -9.71 16.11
N VAL A 193 -4.24 -9.39 17.13
CA VAL A 193 -2.78 -9.21 17.06
C VAL A 193 -2.08 -10.17 18.03
N THR A 194 -1.02 -10.82 17.57
CA THR A 194 -0.28 -11.86 18.31
C THR A 194 1.20 -11.47 18.31
N CYS A 195 1.89 -11.49 19.45
CA CYS A 195 3.34 -11.28 19.47
C CYS A 195 4.06 -12.54 19.00
N THR A 196 5.19 -12.36 18.31
CA THR A 196 6.06 -13.46 17.86
C THR A 196 7.32 -13.61 18.70
N ALA A 197 7.69 -12.56 19.43
CA ALA A 197 8.76 -12.56 20.42
C ALA A 197 8.19 -12.09 21.77
N ASP A 198 8.08 -13.03 22.71
CA ASP A 198 7.81 -12.78 24.13
C ASP A 198 9.06 -13.14 24.97
#